data_AF-A0A3N0BY87-F1
#
_entry.id   AF-A0A3N0BY87-F1
#
_cell.length_a   1.000
_cell.length_b   1.000
_cell.length_c   1.000
_cell.angle_alpha   90.00
_cell.angle_beta   90.00
_cell.angle_gamma   90.00
#
_symmetry.space_group_name_H-M   'P 1'
#
loop_
_entity.id
_entity.type
_entity.pdbx_description
1 polymer ?
#
loop_
_entity_poly.entity_id
_entity_poly.type
_entity_poly.pdbx_seq_one_letter_code
_entity_poly.pdbx_strand_id
1 'polypeptide(L)' 'MVKGDKVVVEMETIDSNIFDYWYALSSQTGRGPNQGTTPANPTSNISNGALGYFSAHTYQRLNIVVP' A
#
# COMPACT_ATOMS: atom_id res chain seq x y z
N MET A 1 -9.16 0.36 22.70
CA MET A 1 -8.56 1.61 23.16
C MET A 1 -9.28 2.06 24.41
N VAL A 2 -8.53 2.31 25.46
CA VAL A 2 -8.99 2.88 26.72
C VAL A 2 -8.33 4.23 26.94
N LYS A 3 -8.95 5.07 27.77
CA LYS A 3 -8.39 6.36 28.19
C LYS A 3 -6.97 6.18 28.71
N GLY A 4 -6.04 6.97 28.22
CA GLY A 4 -4.61 6.90 28.55
C GLY A 4 -3.75 6.10 27.57
N ASP A 5 -4.35 5.39 26.61
CA ASP A 5 -3.59 4.70 25.56
C ASP A 5 -2.82 5.71 24.69
N LYS A 6 -1.59 5.36 24.31
CA LYS A 6 -0.77 6.15 23.38
C LYS A 6 -0.92 5.57 21.98
N VAL A 7 -1.41 6.39 21.06
CA VAL A 7 -1.52 6.04 19.65
C VAL A 7 -0.51 6.84 18.84
N VAL A 8 0.18 6.15 17.95
CA VAL A 8 1.04 6.76 16.95
C VAL A 8 0.33 6.65 15.61
N VAL A 9 0.10 7.79 14.96
CA VAL A 9 -0.43 7.86 13.60
C VAL A 9 0.72 8.26 12.69
N GLU A 10 1.00 7.44 11.69
CA GLU A 10 1.99 7.72 10.65
C GLU A 10 1.27 7.90 9.33
N MET A 11 1.52 9.04 8.69
CA MET A 11 1.05 9.31 7.34
C MET A 11 2.24 9.28 6.40
N GLU A 12 2.21 8.38 5.43
CA GLU A 12 3.22 8.24 4.39
C GLU A 12 2.66 8.76 3.08
N THR A 13 3.37 9.70 2.45
CA THR A 13 3.02 10.14 1.09
C THR A 13 3.44 9.08 0.09
N ILE A 14 2.60 8.82 -0.92
CA ILE A 14 2.91 7.88 -2.00
C ILE A 14 2.73 8.60 -3.34
N ASP A 15 3.55 8.25 -4.33
CA ASP A 15 3.37 8.73 -5.70
C ASP A 15 2.27 7.91 -6.41
N SER A 16 1.71 8.46 -7.50
CA SER A 16 0.57 7.85 -8.21
C SER A 16 0.87 6.47 -8.79
N ASN A 17 2.08 6.25 -9.28
CA ASN A 17 2.54 4.94 -9.77
C ASN A 17 2.56 3.86 -8.66
N ILE A 18 2.86 4.23 -7.42
CA ILE A 18 2.79 3.32 -6.27
C ILE A 18 1.33 3.02 -5.92
N PHE A 19 0.48 4.05 -5.93
CA PHE A 19 -0.96 3.86 -5.76
C PHE A 19 -1.52 2.88 -6.80
N ASP A 20 -1.20 3.06 -8.08
CA ASP A 20 -1.64 2.19 -9.17
C ASP A 20 -1.14 0.75 -8.99
N TYR A 21 0.12 0.57 -8.59
CA TYR A 21 0.69 -0.75 -8.28
C TYR A 21 -0.11 -1.47 -7.19
N TRP A 22 -0.37 -0.78 -6.06
CA TRP A 22 -1.12 -1.35 -4.93
C TRP A 22 -2.60 -1.57 -5.26
N TYR A 23 -3.22 -0.66 -6.01
CA TYR A 23 -4.60 -0.81 -6.47
C TYR A 23 -4.75 -2.04 -7.37
N ALA A 24 -3.90 -2.16 -8.39
CA ALA A 24 -3.88 -3.32 -9.27
C ALA A 24 -3.61 -4.61 -8.50
N LEU A 25 -2.66 -4.62 -7.56
CA LEU A 25 -2.40 -5.78 -6.70
C LEU A 25 -3.63 -6.16 -5.85
N SER A 26 -4.31 -5.19 -5.25
CA SER A 26 -5.51 -5.46 -4.44
C SER A 26 -6.65 -6.04 -5.29
N SER A 27 -6.81 -5.59 -6.54
CA SER A 27 -7.82 -6.11 -7.47
C SER A 27 -7.60 -7.60 -7.83
N GLN A 28 -6.36 -8.09 -7.71
CA GLN A 28 -6.03 -9.50 -7.94
C GLN A 28 -6.38 -10.41 -6.75
N THR A 29 -6.72 -9.85 -5.57
CA THR A 29 -7.05 -10.62 -4.37
C THR A 29 -8.53 -11.01 -4.25
N GLY A 30 -9.39 -10.56 -5.18
CA GLY A 30 -10.79 -10.97 -5.28
C GLY A 30 -10.94 -12.33 -5.99
N ARG A 31 -10.95 -13.43 -5.25
CA ARG A 31 -11.13 -14.79 -5.80
C ARG A 31 -12.60 -15.23 -5.77
N GLY A 32 -13.42 -14.68 -6.66
CA GLY A 32 -14.68 -15.33 -7.05
C GLY A 32 -14.41 -16.53 -7.98
N PRO A 33 -15.26 -17.58 -8.00
CA PRO A 33 -15.17 -18.62 -9.02
C PRO A 33 -15.34 -17.98 -10.40
N ASN A 34 -14.39 -18.20 -11.33
CA ASN A 34 -14.18 -17.54 -12.64
C ASN A 34 -13.39 -16.22 -12.71
N GLN A 35 -12.86 -15.67 -11.62
CA GLN A 35 -11.99 -14.48 -11.69
C GLN A 35 -10.50 -14.85 -11.80
N GLY A 36 -10.17 -15.55 -12.89
CA GLY A 36 -8.80 -15.88 -13.25
C GLY A 36 -8.24 -14.85 -14.23
N THR A 37 -7.98 -13.61 -13.80
CA THR A 37 -6.89 -12.88 -14.46
C THR A 37 -5.62 -13.56 -13.98
N THR A 38 -4.87 -14.21 -14.87
CA THR A 38 -3.57 -14.80 -14.56
C THR A 38 -2.77 -13.82 -13.70
N PRO A 39 -2.18 -14.24 -12.56
CA PRO A 39 -1.42 -13.34 -11.70
C PRO A 39 -0.33 -12.66 -12.53
N ALA A 40 -0.56 -11.41 -12.90
CA ALA A 40 0.35 -10.60 -13.68
C ALA A 40 0.99 -9.60 -12.73
N ASN A 41 2.29 -9.35 -12.90
CA ASN A 41 2.97 -8.32 -12.12
C ASN A 41 2.23 -6.99 -12.35
N PRO A 42 1.76 -6.31 -11.28
CA PRO A 42 1.22 -4.96 -11.42
C PRO A 42 2.26 -4.04 -12.05
N THR A 43 1.80 -2.95 -12.66
CA THR A 43 2.70 -1.99 -13.34
C THR A 43 3.76 -1.48 -12.36
N SER A 44 5.00 -1.93 -12.57
CA SER A 44 6.16 -1.56 -11.76
C SER A 44 6.80 -0.29 -12.29
N ASN A 45 7.43 0.49 -11.41
CA ASN A 45 8.34 1.57 -11.77
C ASN A 45 9.82 1.12 -11.81
N ILE A 46 10.10 -0.18 -11.70
CA ILE A 46 11.44 -0.76 -11.81
C ILE A 46 11.59 -1.44 -13.17
N SER A 47 12.70 -1.17 -13.86
CA SER A 47 13.01 -1.74 -15.18
C SER A 47 13.75 -3.09 -15.11
N ASN A 48 13.98 -3.71 -16.27
CA ASN A 48 14.82 -4.92 -16.44
C ASN A 48 14.18 -6.22 -15.91
N GLY A 49 12.86 -6.35 -15.99
CA GLY A 49 12.15 -7.58 -15.59
C GLY A 49 12.10 -7.80 -14.07
N ALA A 50 12.41 -6.78 -13.27
CA ALA A 50 12.29 -6.84 -11.83
C ALA A 50 10.81 -6.92 -11.39
N LEU A 51 10.58 -7.62 -10.30
CA LEU A 51 9.27 -7.70 -9.64
C LEU A 51 9.21 -6.69 -8.49
N GLY A 52 8.01 -6.19 -8.19
CA GLY A 52 7.79 -5.24 -7.11
C GLY A 52 7.72 -3.78 -7.58
N TYR A 53 7.97 -2.86 -6.67
CA TYR A 53 7.96 -1.42 -6.91
C TYR A 53 9.00 -0.73 -6.02
N PHE A 54 9.49 0.42 -6.46
CA PHE A 54 10.31 1.33 -5.68
C PHE A 54 9.42 2.49 -5.21
N SER A 55 9.59 2.98 -3.98
CA SER A 55 8.81 4.11 -3.48
C SER A 55 9.65 5.01 -2.59
N ALA A 56 9.48 6.32 -2.75
CA ALA A 56 10.00 7.32 -1.84
C ALA A 56 8.84 7.89 -1.02
N HIS A 57 8.90 7.74 0.31
CA HIS A 57 7.87 8.21 1.21
C HIS A 57 8.41 9.34 2.09
N THR A 58 7.71 10.47 2.13
CA THR A 58 7.83 11.38 3.26
C THR A 58 6.84 10.92 4.32
N TYR A 59 7.26 10.89 5.58
CA TYR A 59 6.40 10.45 6.67
C TYR A 59 6.15 11.60 7.64
N GLN A 60 4.92 11.68 8.14
CA GLN A 60 4.54 12.53 9.26
C GLN A 60 4.05 11.66 10.40
N ARG A 61 4.61 11.83 11.59
CA ARG A 61 4.25 11.07 12.80
C ARG A 61 3.55 11.96 13.81
N LEU A 62 2.35 11.57 14.25
CA LEU A 62 1.58 12.22 15.30
C LEU A 62 1.39 11.26 16.49
N ASN A 63 1.73 11.72 17.68
CA ASN A 63 1.54 10.96 18.92
C ASN A 63 0.33 11.54 19.68
N ILE A 64 -0.69 10.72 19.89
CA ILE A 64 -1.95 11.11 20.54
C ILE A 64 -2.14 10.27 21.80
N VAL A 65 -2.61 10.89 22.87
CA VAL A 65 -3.08 10.18 24.07
C VAL A 65 -4.60 10.14 24.01
N VAL A 66 -5.19 8.96 24.17
CA VAL A 66 -6.64 8.77 24.19
C VAL A 66 -7.21 9.47 25.42
N PRO A 67 -8.10 10.48 25.25
CA PRO A 67 -8.60 11.30 26.35
C PRO A 67 -9.55 10.57 27.31
#